data_AF-A0A3T0EBC8-F1
#
_entry.id   AF-A0A3T0EBC8-F1
#
_cell.length_a   1.000
_cell.length_b   1.000
_cell.length_c   1.000
_cell.angle_alpha   90.00
_cell.angle_beta   90.00
_cell.angle_gamma   90.00
#
_symmetry.space_group_name_H-M   'P 1'
#
loop_
_entity.id
_entity.type
_entity.pdbx_description
1 polymer ?
#
loop_
_entity_poly.entity_id
_entity_poly.type
_entity_poly.pdbx_seq_one_letter_code
_entity_poly.pdbx_strand_id
1 'polypeptide(L)'
;MYPAYVAKAERKGRSKEEVDQIIFWLTGYDAAGLRAVLDDKTDFATFFAKAPSMNPARELVKGVVCRVRVEEVEHPLMREIRYLDKLVDELARGKAMEKILRTP
;
A
#
# COMPACT_ATOMS: atom_id res chain seq x y z
N MET A 1 -2.45 2.13 11.63
CA MET A 1 -1.68 2.03 10.38
C MET A 1 -2.23 2.98 9.33
N TYR A 2 -3.44 2.74 8.84
CA TYR A 2 -4.09 3.52 7.79
C TYR A 2 -4.18 5.04 8.02
N PRO A 3 -4.51 5.56 9.22
CA PRO A 3 -4.54 7.01 9.44
C PRO A 3 -3.20 7.70 9.17
N ALA A 4 -2.08 7.01 9.39
CA ALA A 4 -0.76 7.57 9.15
C ALA A 4 -0.44 7.68 7.66
N TYR A 5 -0.94 6.77 6.83
CA TYR A 5 -0.78 6.84 5.37
C TYR A 5 -1.62 7.96 4.78
N VAL A 6 -2.89 8.07 5.18
CA VAL A 6 -3.79 9.16 4.77
C VAL A 6 -3.20 10.51 5.19
N ALA A 7 -2.81 10.68 6.45
CA ALA A 7 -2.18 11.93 6.91
C ALA A 7 -0.84 12.24 6.21
N LYS A 8 -0.09 11.22 5.75
CA LYS A 8 1.12 11.45 4.93
C LYS A 8 0.76 11.97 3.54
N ALA A 9 -0.28 11.41 2.91
CA ALA A 9 -0.77 11.83 1.60
C ALA A 9 -1.37 13.25 1.66
N GLU A 10 -2.24 13.52 2.63
CA GLU A 10 -2.91 14.82 2.81
C GLU A 10 -1.92 15.96 3.04
N ARG A 11 -0.87 15.73 3.84
CA ARG A 11 0.24 16.70 4.02
C ARG A 11 0.98 17.05 2.73
N LYS A 12 0.75 16.31 1.65
CA LYS A 12 1.33 16.51 0.32
C LYS A 12 0.29 16.87 -0.73
N GLY A 13 -0.92 17.26 -0.32
CA GLY A 13 -2.00 17.66 -1.22
C GLY A 13 -2.63 16.49 -1.97
N ARG A 14 -2.48 15.27 -1.45
CA ARG A 14 -3.08 14.04 -1.98
C ARG A 14 -4.28 13.64 -1.13
N SER A 15 -5.17 12.84 -1.67
CA SER A 15 -6.44 12.49 -1.03
C SER A 15 -6.42 11.10 -0.38
N LYS A 16 -7.37 10.88 0.52
CA LYS A 16 -7.63 9.57 1.12
C LYS A 16 -7.98 8.53 0.04
N GLU A 17 -8.78 8.93 -0.95
CA GLU A 17 -9.24 8.07 -2.04
C GLU A 17 -8.07 7.57 -2.89
N GLU A 18 -7.02 8.38 -3.08
CA GLU A 18 -5.79 7.93 -3.74
C GLU A 18 -5.05 6.85 -2.91
N VAL A 19 -5.07 6.95 -1.58
CA VAL A 19 -4.51 5.92 -0.69
C VAL A 19 -5.36 4.65 -0.74
N ASP A 20 -6.68 4.79 -0.73
CA ASP A 20 -7.62 3.67 -0.85
C ASP A 20 -7.41 2.93 -2.17
N GLN A 21 -7.25 3.66 -3.28
CA GLN A 21 -6.97 3.09 -4.59
C GLN A 21 -5.68 2.26 -4.60
N ILE A 22 -4.62 2.72 -3.93
CA ILE A 22 -3.37 1.96 -3.78
C ILE A 22 -3.62 0.67 -2.99
N ILE A 23 -4.38 0.74 -1.90
CA ILE A 23 -4.70 -0.42 -1.06
C ILE A 23 -5.51 -1.44 -1.85
N PHE A 24 -6.57 -0.99 -2.54
CA PHE A 24 -7.41 -1.86 -3.37
C PHE A 24 -6.60 -2.54 -4.46
N TRP A 25 -5.75 -1.77 -5.16
CA TRP A 25 -4.88 -2.32 -6.18
C TRP A 25 -3.89 -3.35 -5.63
N LEU A 26 -3.33 -3.15 -4.43
CA LEU A 26 -2.34 -4.05 -3.85
C LEU A 26 -2.95 -5.35 -3.31
N THR A 27 -4.10 -5.25 -2.64
CA THR A 27 -4.65 -6.30 -1.78
C THR A 27 -5.94 -6.94 -2.30
N GLY A 28 -6.59 -6.30 -3.26
CA GLY A 28 -7.90 -6.71 -3.76
C GLY A 28 -9.07 -6.41 -2.81
N TYR A 29 -8.84 -5.67 -1.72
CA TYR A 29 -9.96 -5.14 -0.93
C TYR A 29 -10.79 -4.16 -1.76
N ASP A 30 -12.07 -4.08 -1.43
CA ASP A 30 -12.96 -2.99 -1.83
C ASP A 30 -13.20 -2.04 -0.65
N ALA A 31 -14.04 -1.02 -0.85
CA ALA A 31 -14.33 -0.04 0.19
C ALA A 31 -14.96 -0.66 1.44
N ALA A 32 -15.82 -1.68 1.29
CA ALA A 32 -16.47 -2.34 2.41
C ALA A 32 -15.49 -3.21 3.21
N GLY A 33 -14.66 -3.99 2.52
CA GLY A 33 -13.63 -4.83 3.10
C GLY A 33 -12.56 -4.01 3.82
N LEU A 34 -12.08 -2.93 3.19
CA LEU A 34 -11.15 -2.01 3.85
C LEU A 34 -11.80 -1.38 5.08
N ARG A 35 -13.07 -0.94 4.99
CA ARG A 35 -13.77 -0.38 6.14
C ARG A 35 -13.84 -1.35 7.32
N ALA A 36 -14.20 -2.61 7.07
CA ALA A 36 -14.26 -3.64 8.11
C ALA A 36 -12.90 -3.85 8.80
N VAL A 37 -11.82 -3.96 8.01
CA VAL A 37 -10.45 -4.07 8.55
C VAL A 37 -10.10 -2.89 9.46
N LEU A 38 -10.49 -1.67 9.07
CA LEU A 38 -10.21 -0.44 9.81
C LEU A 38 -11.01 -0.36 11.12
N ASP A 39 -12.28 -0.76 11.09
CA ASP A 39 -13.16 -0.78 12.26
C ASP A 39 -12.68 -1.83 13.28
N ASP A 40 -12.19 -2.98 12.81
CA ASP A 40 -11.61 -4.05 13.63
C ASP A 40 -10.21 -3.71 14.19
N LYS A 41 -9.62 -2.57 13.81
CA LYS A 41 -8.24 -2.15 14.20
C LYS A 41 -7.20 -3.24 13.93
N THR A 42 -7.36 -3.92 12.80
CA THR A 42 -6.58 -5.09 12.41
C THR A 42 -5.08 -4.75 12.28
N ASP A 43 -4.20 -5.67 12.68
CA ASP A 43 -2.76 -5.54 12.48
C ASP A 43 -2.33 -5.84 11.03
N PHE A 44 -1.09 -5.53 10.68
CA PHE A 44 -0.59 -5.76 9.31
C PHE A 44 -0.58 -7.23 8.92
N ALA A 45 -0.25 -8.13 9.86
CA ALA A 45 -0.18 -9.56 9.58
C ALA A 45 -1.55 -10.08 9.14
N THR A 46 -2.58 -9.74 9.89
CA THR A 46 -3.96 -10.14 9.61
C THR A 46 -4.53 -9.40 8.40
N PHE A 47 -4.19 -8.12 8.22
CA PHE A 47 -4.61 -7.33 7.05
C PHE A 47 -4.17 -7.98 5.73
N PHE A 48 -2.90 -8.37 5.63
CA PHE A 48 -2.36 -9.02 4.43
C PHE A 48 -2.76 -10.50 4.33
N ALA A 49 -2.89 -11.21 5.46
CA ALA A 49 -3.35 -12.60 5.44
C ALA A 49 -4.81 -12.75 4.98
N LYS A 50 -5.65 -11.74 5.26
CA LYS A 50 -7.06 -11.70 4.84
C LYS A 50 -7.30 -10.97 3.51
N ALA A 51 -6.23 -10.47 2.87
CA ALA A 51 -6.33 -9.78 1.60
C ALA A 51 -7.02 -10.68 0.55
N PRO A 52 -8.13 -10.24 -0.09
CA PRO A 52 -8.89 -11.10 -1.00
C PRO A 52 -8.07 -11.61 -2.19
N SER A 53 -7.22 -10.75 -2.76
CA SER A 53 -6.38 -11.11 -3.88
C SER A 53 -5.17 -10.17 -3.97
N MET A 54 -4.03 -10.63 -3.49
CA MET A 54 -2.78 -9.88 -3.61
C MET A 54 -2.38 -9.76 -5.09
N ASN A 55 -2.26 -8.53 -5.57
CA ASN A 55 -2.01 -8.27 -6.99
C ASN A 55 -0.62 -8.79 -7.40
N PRO A 56 -0.49 -9.64 -8.44
CA PRO A 56 0.79 -10.20 -8.87
C PRO A 56 1.77 -9.12 -9.37
N ALA A 57 1.27 -8.02 -9.93
CA ALA A 57 2.12 -6.92 -10.41
C ALA A 57 2.81 -6.15 -9.26
N ARG A 58 2.50 -6.46 -7.99
CA ARG A 58 3.24 -5.91 -6.84
C ARG A 58 4.72 -6.26 -6.85
N GLU A 59 5.11 -7.38 -7.47
CA GLU A 59 6.53 -7.76 -7.62
C GLU A 59 7.33 -6.79 -8.52
N LEU A 60 6.64 -5.99 -9.34
CA LEU A 60 7.25 -4.93 -10.14
C LEU A 60 7.56 -3.66 -9.32
N VAL A 61 7.08 -3.59 -8.06
CA VAL A 61 7.37 -2.48 -7.15
C VAL A 61 8.79 -2.62 -6.62
N LYS A 62 9.72 -1.86 -7.20
CA LYS A 62 11.15 -1.90 -6.87
C LYS A 62 11.68 -0.59 -6.32
N GLY A 63 12.87 -0.65 -5.74
CA GLY A 63 13.66 0.49 -5.28
C GLY A 63 13.66 0.63 -3.76
N VAL A 64 14.06 1.81 -3.28
CA VAL A 64 14.29 2.04 -1.85
C VAL A 64 13.11 2.78 -1.22
N VAL A 65 12.72 2.35 -0.02
CA VAL A 65 11.80 3.03 0.91
C VAL A 65 12.19 2.68 2.34
N CYS A 66 11.99 3.59 3.29
CA CYS A 66 12.37 3.35 4.70
C CYS A 66 13.81 2.82 4.89
N ARG A 67 14.75 3.30 4.03
CA ARG A 67 16.18 2.91 3.99
C ARG A 67 16.46 1.44 3.60
N VAL A 68 15.45 0.70 3.15
CA VAL A 68 15.59 -0.68 2.66
C VAL A 68 15.19 -0.77 1.19
N ARG A 69 15.81 -1.69 0.45
CA ARG A 69 15.42 -2.04 -0.92
C ARG A 69 14.32 -3.09 -0.88
N VAL A 70 13.17 -2.79 -1.47
CA VAL A 70 11.95 -3.59 -1.28
C VAL A 70 12.10 -5.01 -1.85
N GLU A 71 12.73 -5.14 -3.01
CA GLU A 71 12.99 -6.42 -3.69
C GLU A 71 13.98 -7.33 -2.95
N GLU A 72 14.76 -6.81 -2.00
CA GLU A 72 15.72 -7.57 -1.18
C GLU A 72 15.15 -7.96 0.19
N VAL A 73 13.90 -7.58 0.51
CA VAL A 73 13.29 -7.91 1.80
C VAL A 73 12.90 -9.40 1.83
N GLU A 74 13.64 -10.19 2.60
CA GLU A 74 13.42 -11.64 2.73
C GLU A 74 12.10 -11.96 3.44
N HIS A 75 11.82 -11.29 4.56
CA HIS A 75 10.66 -11.59 5.39
C HIS A 75 9.36 -11.25 4.63
N PRO A 76 8.48 -12.23 4.32
CA PRO A 76 7.34 -12.03 3.42
C PRO A 76 6.40 -10.89 3.85
N LEU A 77 5.95 -10.88 5.11
CA LEU A 77 5.08 -9.81 5.61
C LEU A 77 5.73 -8.42 5.52
N MET A 78 7.02 -8.31 5.84
CA MET A 78 7.73 -7.04 5.77
C MET A 78 7.87 -6.56 4.33
N ARG A 79 8.03 -7.47 3.38
CA ARG A 79 8.05 -7.14 1.96
C ARG A 79 6.72 -6.55 1.51
N GLU A 80 5.59 -7.15 1.91
CA GLU A 80 4.25 -6.63 1.60
C GLU A 80 4.01 -5.25 2.22
N ILE A 81 4.43 -5.05 3.48
CA ILE A 81 4.38 -3.73 4.13
C ILE A 81 5.23 -2.71 3.34
N ARG A 82 6.41 -3.10 2.87
CA ARG A 82 7.31 -2.21 2.13
C ARG A 82 6.82 -1.90 0.71
N TYR A 83 6.07 -2.79 0.06
CA TYR A 83 5.35 -2.45 -1.16
C TYR A 83 4.33 -1.34 -0.91
N LEU A 84 3.50 -1.47 0.13
CA LEU A 84 2.53 -0.44 0.48
C LEU A 84 3.21 0.89 0.82
N ASP A 85 4.26 0.86 1.66
CA ASP A 85 5.06 2.04 1.99
C ASP A 85 5.60 2.73 0.74
N LYS A 86 6.12 1.94 -0.22
CA LYS A 86 6.70 2.44 -1.45
C LYS A 86 5.66 3.15 -2.32
N LEU A 87 4.49 2.54 -2.52
CA LEU A 87 3.41 3.09 -3.32
C LEU A 87 2.89 4.41 -2.73
N VAL A 88 2.67 4.45 -1.41
CA VAL A 88 2.23 5.67 -0.72
C VAL A 88 3.34 6.74 -0.68
N ASP A 89 4.60 6.34 -0.59
CA ASP A 89 5.74 7.27 -0.71
C ASP A 89 5.82 7.91 -2.10
N GLU A 90 5.56 7.14 -3.16
CA GLU A 90 5.49 7.64 -4.53
C GLU A 90 4.34 8.62 -4.73
N LEU A 91 3.17 8.33 -4.15
CA LEU A 91 2.03 9.24 -4.10
C LEU A 91 2.39 10.55 -3.40
N ALA A 92 3.00 10.46 -2.21
CA ALA A 92 3.43 11.62 -1.42
C ALA A 92 4.54 12.45 -2.10
N ARG A 93 5.29 11.86 -3.04
CA ARG A 93 6.27 12.55 -3.89
C ARG A 93 5.65 13.15 -5.15
N GLY A 94 4.35 13.02 -5.34
CA GLY A 94 3.61 13.62 -6.44
C GLY A 94 3.63 12.80 -7.73
N LYS A 95 4.00 11.52 -7.71
CA LYS A 95 3.89 10.67 -8.91
C LYS A 95 2.41 10.52 -9.31
N ALA A 96 2.17 10.40 -10.62
CA ALA A 96 0.85 10.09 -11.15
C ALA A 96 0.44 8.65 -10.79
N MET A 97 -0.86 8.43 -10.51
CA MET A 97 -1.39 7.13 -10.09
C MET A 97 -1.07 6.02 -11.11
N GLU A 98 -1.15 6.31 -12.40
CA GLU A 98 -0.78 5.38 -13.49
C GLU A 98 0.68 4.93 -13.46
N LYS A 99 1.58 5.74 -12.88
CA LYS A 99 2.98 5.36 -12.66
C LYS A 99 3.19 4.64 -11.34
N ILE A 100 2.25 4.75 -10.40
CA ILE A 100 2.26 4.10 -9.08
C ILE A 100 1.69 2.68 -9.21
N LEU A 101 0.53 2.53 -9.83
CA LEU A 101 -0.11 1.23 -10.03
C LEU A 101 0.56 0.53 -11.19
N ARG A 102 1.37 -0.50 -10.89
CA ARG A 102 2.14 -1.19 -11.92
C ARG A 102 1.22 -2.02 -12.81
N THR A 103 1.57 -2.11 -14.07
CA THR A 103 0.98 -3.03 -15.04
C THR A 103 2.09 -3.93 -15.58
N PRO A 104 1.83 -5.22 -15.84
CA PRO A 104 2.78 -6.10 -16.53
C PRO A 104 3.26 -5.52 -17.87
#